data_AF-A0A812LBK5-F1
#
_entry.id   AF-A0A812LBK5-F1
#
_cell.length_a   1.000
_cell.length_b   1.000
_cell.length_c   1.000
_cell.angle_alpha   90.00
_cell.angle_beta   90.00
_cell.angle_gamma   90.00
#
_symmetry.space_group_name_H-M   'P 1'
#
loop_
_entity.id
_entity.type
_entity.pdbx_description
1 polymer ?
#
loop_
_entity_poly.entity_id
_entity_poly.type
_entity_poly.pdbx_seq_one_letter_code
_entity_poly.pdbx_strand_id
1 'polypeptide(L)'
;KYLSSVSPRPRLVLGCQYFTAAGQKCTLANHLLRVQAAHKQEPGARHLEAYSLRNQTQVADFRRRLSQKPDGLWLVKSCSAGRSEGIVLLSGRPEDSETLHKVMYTWAVAQKYIEKPYLGFGERKFHMRLYVLVTSWHSPAVFLFNEGFVFRSRHKYDASSPSVKRDVFSAVSADVESLALASLWEHLGERTTDVWQRLTRVLVETLSTSLAESFGPTERLEQRSYACFDIFGVDVMLDDHLQPFILEVNTGPNLWLDDTSTANQATIKGAFVHQVVLWAHEWLSRHGSNQASGWAHKMLLNFTRLA
;
A
#
# COMPACT_ATOMS: atom_id res chain seq x y z
N LYS A 1 8.50 25.66 -48.32
CA LYS A 1 9.30 25.12 -47.20
C LYS A 1 8.38 24.19 -46.40
N TYR A 2 8.56 22.88 -46.58
CA TYR A 2 7.86 21.84 -45.82
C TYR A 2 8.21 22.00 -44.34
N LEU A 3 7.29 22.52 -43.53
CA LEU A 3 7.34 22.32 -42.10
C LEU A 3 6.91 20.87 -41.88
N SER A 4 7.88 19.98 -41.73
CA SER A 4 7.63 18.64 -41.23
C SER A 4 6.89 18.77 -39.90
N SER A 5 5.60 18.43 -39.87
CA SER A 5 4.88 18.17 -38.62
C SER A 5 5.48 16.91 -38.02
N VAL A 6 6.63 17.06 -37.35
CA VAL A 6 7.16 16.03 -36.48
C VAL A 6 6.10 15.88 -35.39
N SER A 7 5.33 14.80 -35.46
CA SER A 7 4.43 14.41 -34.38
C SER A 7 5.24 14.48 -33.08
N PRO A 8 4.77 15.20 -32.05
CA PRO A 8 5.55 15.36 -30.83
C PRO A 8 5.93 13.98 -30.31
N ARG A 9 7.23 13.78 -29.99
CA ARG A 9 7.70 12.52 -29.43
C ARG A 9 6.82 12.15 -28.24
N PRO A 10 6.38 10.87 -28.13
CA PRO A 10 5.56 10.44 -27.03
C PRO A 10 6.29 10.72 -25.72
N ARG A 11 5.60 11.34 -24.77
CA ARG A 11 6.12 11.63 -23.44
C ARG A 11 5.50 10.65 -22.47
N LEU A 12 6.32 9.93 -21.73
CA LEU A 12 5.91 9.05 -20.64
C LEU A 12 6.48 9.59 -19.33
N VAL A 13 5.61 9.80 -18.34
CA VAL A 13 5.98 10.44 -17.06
C VAL A 13 5.61 9.53 -15.90
N LEU A 14 6.56 9.32 -14.97
CA LEU A 14 6.27 8.68 -13.69
C LEU A 14 5.48 9.64 -12.79
N GLY A 15 4.35 9.19 -12.25
CA GLY A 15 3.49 9.94 -11.37
C GLY A 15 2.26 10.51 -12.10
N CYS A 16 1.20 9.73 -12.23
CA CYS A 16 -0.07 10.25 -12.71
C CYS A 16 -0.76 11.14 -11.67
N GLN A 17 -0.55 10.88 -10.37
CA GLN A 17 -1.29 11.49 -9.26
C GLN A 17 -2.80 11.32 -9.40
N TYR A 18 -3.22 10.21 -10.02
CA TYR A 18 -4.63 9.95 -10.32
C TYR A 18 -5.33 9.22 -9.18
N PHE A 19 -4.68 8.20 -8.61
CA PHE A 19 -5.18 7.51 -7.42
C PHE A 19 -4.89 8.32 -6.17
N THR A 20 -5.88 9.10 -5.72
CA THR A 20 -5.74 10.08 -4.63
C THR A 20 -5.70 9.45 -3.23
N ALA A 21 -6.05 8.17 -3.13
CA ALA A 21 -5.94 7.40 -1.89
C ALA A 21 -4.50 6.94 -1.60
N ALA A 22 -3.57 7.03 -2.55
CA ALA A 22 -2.16 6.78 -2.31
C ALA A 22 -1.45 8.01 -1.69
N GLY A 23 -0.47 7.76 -0.84
CA GLY A 23 0.42 8.78 -0.27
C GLY A 23 -0.13 9.56 0.93
N GLN A 24 -1.40 9.37 1.31
CA GLN A 24 -1.99 9.99 2.50
C GLN A 24 -2.88 8.99 3.25
N LYS A 25 -2.63 8.84 4.56
CA LYS A 25 -3.28 7.80 5.37
C LYS A 25 -4.79 7.99 5.52
N CYS A 26 -5.25 9.24 5.55
CA CYS A 26 -6.66 9.56 5.74
C CYS A 26 -7.50 9.40 4.47
N THR A 27 -6.95 9.73 3.29
CA THR A 27 -7.62 9.40 2.02
C THR A 27 -7.65 7.90 1.80
N LEU A 28 -6.58 7.18 2.13
CA LEU A 28 -6.56 5.71 2.11
C LEU A 28 -7.63 5.13 3.04
N ALA A 29 -7.73 5.59 4.28
CA ALA A 29 -8.74 5.09 5.23
C ALA A 29 -10.17 5.28 4.69
N ASN A 30 -10.49 6.47 4.18
CA ASN A 30 -11.78 6.74 3.57
C ASN A 30 -12.05 5.83 2.36
N HIS A 31 -11.02 5.59 1.54
CA HIS A 31 -11.12 4.69 0.41
C HIS A 31 -11.40 3.24 0.84
N LEU A 32 -10.63 2.71 1.80
CA LEU A 32 -10.82 1.35 2.29
C LEU A 32 -12.21 1.13 2.93
N LEU A 33 -12.78 2.16 3.57
CA LEU A 33 -14.17 2.13 4.03
C LEU A 33 -15.16 1.99 2.86
N ARG A 34 -14.93 2.68 1.74
CA ARG A 34 -15.75 2.57 0.52
C ARG A 34 -15.59 1.20 -0.15
N VAL A 35 -14.37 0.69 -0.26
CA VAL A 35 -14.09 -0.66 -0.78
C VAL A 35 -14.82 -1.69 0.08
N GLN A 36 -14.67 -1.62 1.40
CA GLN A 36 -15.39 -2.51 2.31
C GLN A 36 -16.91 -2.38 2.15
N ALA A 37 -17.44 -1.18 1.95
CA ALA A 37 -18.86 -0.96 1.72
C ALA A 37 -19.37 -1.59 0.42
N ALA A 38 -18.58 -1.50 -0.66
CA ALA A 38 -18.89 -2.07 -1.97
C ALA A 38 -18.88 -3.61 -1.95
N HIS A 39 -18.01 -4.22 -1.13
CA HIS A 39 -17.81 -5.67 -1.06
C HIS A 39 -18.38 -6.31 0.22
N LYS A 40 -19.31 -5.66 0.93
CA LYS A 40 -19.87 -6.14 2.23
C LYS A 40 -20.42 -7.57 2.22
N GLN A 41 -20.87 -8.04 1.06
CA GLN A 41 -21.48 -9.37 0.90
C GLN A 41 -20.46 -10.46 0.56
N GLU A 42 -19.19 -10.12 0.34
CA GLU A 42 -18.20 -11.08 -0.10
C GLU A 42 -17.40 -11.68 1.08
N PRO A 43 -17.38 -13.01 1.23
CA PRO A 43 -16.60 -13.66 2.28
C PRO A 43 -15.09 -13.40 2.08
N GLY A 44 -14.43 -12.85 3.11
CA GLY A 44 -12.96 -12.74 3.19
C GLY A 44 -12.35 -11.39 2.80
N ALA A 45 -13.11 -10.47 2.20
CA ALA A 45 -12.64 -9.09 1.96
C ALA A 45 -12.77 -8.26 3.24
N ARG A 46 -11.71 -8.24 4.06
CA ARG A 46 -11.65 -7.43 5.28
C ARG A 46 -10.52 -6.41 5.17
N HIS A 47 -10.90 -5.14 5.23
CA HIS A 47 -9.95 -4.05 5.43
C HIS A 47 -9.87 -3.69 6.91
N LEU A 48 -8.78 -3.03 7.31
CA LEU A 48 -8.67 -2.53 8.68
C LEU A 48 -9.67 -1.39 8.88
N GLU A 49 -10.44 -1.49 9.96
CA GLU A 49 -11.28 -0.38 10.44
C GLU A 49 -10.38 0.85 10.65
N ALA A 50 -10.74 1.97 10.04
CA ALA A 50 -10.02 3.23 10.19
C ALA A 50 -10.97 4.41 10.13
N TYR A 51 -10.73 5.43 10.96
CA TYR A 51 -11.56 6.62 11.07
C TYR A 51 -10.72 7.88 10.94
N SER A 52 -11.07 8.74 10.00
CA SER A 52 -10.54 10.10 9.90
C SER A 52 -11.00 10.92 11.10
N LEU A 53 -10.04 11.37 11.91
CA LEU A 53 -10.32 12.16 13.11
C LEU A 53 -10.67 13.61 12.79
N ARG A 54 -10.59 14.04 11.53
CA ARG A 54 -11.04 15.37 11.08
C ARG A 54 -12.52 15.38 10.68
N ASN A 55 -13.11 14.23 10.36
CA ASN A 55 -14.49 14.12 9.90
C ASN A 55 -15.42 13.89 11.11
N GLN A 56 -16.40 14.77 11.32
CA GLN A 56 -17.27 14.72 12.51
C GLN A 56 -18.08 13.42 12.61
N THR A 57 -18.60 12.91 11.49
CA THR A 57 -19.35 11.65 11.45
C THR A 57 -18.45 10.48 11.84
N GLN A 58 -17.25 10.39 11.26
CA GLN A 58 -16.30 9.33 11.58
C GLN A 58 -15.78 9.43 13.01
N VAL A 59 -15.61 10.63 13.57
CA VAL A 59 -15.28 10.83 14.98
C VAL A 59 -16.40 10.30 15.89
N ALA A 60 -17.66 10.54 15.56
CA ALA A 60 -18.80 10.01 16.31
C ALA A 60 -18.85 8.47 16.26
N ASP A 61 -18.61 7.89 15.08
CA ASP A 61 -18.52 6.44 14.92
C ASP A 61 -17.33 5.84 15.68
N PHE A 62 -16.18 6.49 15.65
CA PHE A 62 -15.00 6.07 16.40
C PHE A 62 -15.25 6.11 17.91
N ARG A 63 -15.89 7.17 18.43
CA ARG A 63 -16.28 7.24 19.85
C ARG A 63 -17.22 6.10 20.24
N ARG A 64 -18.23 5.81 19.41
CA ARG A 64 -19.13 4.66 19.63
C ARG A 64 -18.34 3.35 19.68
N ARG A 65 -17.36 3.21 18.78
CA ARG A 65 -16.51 2.02 18.71
C ARG A 65 -15.65 1.84 19.96
N LEU A 66 -15.04 2.93 20.45
CA LEU A 66 -14.29 2.96 21.71
C LEU A 66 -15.17 2.55 22.90
N SER A 67 -16.40 3.06 22.99
CA SER A 67 -17.34 2.68 24.07
C SER A 67 -17.78 1.22 24.00
N GLN A 68 -17.94 0.65 22.81
CA GLN A 68 -18.35 -0.75 22.63
C GLN A 68 -17.23 -1.76 22.95
N LYS A 69 -15.98 -1.38 22.70
CA LYS A 69 -14.79 -2.20 22.95
C LYS A 69 -13.68 -1.34 23.57
N PRO A 70 -13.78 -1.02 24.87
CA PRO A 70 -12.83 -0.12 25.53
C PRO A 70 -11.41 -0.67 25.54
N ASP A 71 -11.23 -1.98 25.58
CA ASP A 71 -9.91 -2.63 25.54
C ASP A 71 -9.31 -2.72 24.13
N GLY A 72 -10.07 -2.43 23.08
CA GLY A 72 -9.60 -2.54 21.71
C GLY A 72 -8.57 -1.46 21.39
N LEU A 73 -7.43 -1.86 20.80
CA LEU A 73 -6.32 -0.96 20.54
C LEU A 73 -6.41 -0.28 19.17
N TRP A 74 -6.07 0.99 19.15
CA TRP A 74 -6.10 1.86 17.98
C TRP A 74 -4.78 2.59 17.82
N LEU A 75 -4.24 2.51 16.60
CA LEU A 75 -3.06 3.22 16.18
C LEU A 75 -3.47 4.56 15.58
N VAL A 76 -3.17 5.66 16.26
CA VAL A 76 -3.43 7.01 15.75
C VAL A 76 -2.20 7.54 15.05
N LYS A 77 -2.38 7.93 13.78
CA LYS A 77 -1.31 8.42 12.90
C LYS A 77 -1.73 9.76 12.30
N SER A 78 -0.80 10.72 12.20
CA SER A 78 -1.03 11.93 11.39
C SER A 78 -1.29 11.54 9.92
N CYS A 79 -2.18 12.27 9.24
CA CYS A 79 -2.52 11.96 7.84
C CYS A 79 -1.32 12.07 6.88
N SER A 80 -0.35 12.94 7.19
CA SER A 80 0.79 13.28 6.32
C SER A 80 2.15 12.82 6.83
N ALA A 81 2.26 12.40 8.09
CA ALA A 81 3.54 11.99 8.66
C ALA A 81 4.00 10.62 8.12
N GLY A 82 5.30 10.51 7.83
CA GLY A 82 5.98 9.27 7.48
C GLY A 82 6.80 8.71 8.65
N ARG A 83 7.52 7.60 8.41
CA ARG A 83 8.57 7.06 9.30
C ARG A 83 8.16 6.73 10.75
N SER A 84 6.87 6.49 10.97
CA SER A 84 6.31 6.20 12.29
C SER A 84 6.39 7.34 13.32
N GLU A 85 6.65 8.58 12.88
CA GLU A 85 6.71 9.74 13.78
C GLU A 85 5.33 10.17 14.27
N GLY A 86 5.23 10.50 15.57
CA GLY A 86 3.99 10.98 16.20
C GLY A 86 2.87 9.93 16.28
N ILE A 87 3.19 8.65 16.10
CA ILE A 87 2.23 7.56 16.26
C ILE A 87 1.99 7.29 17.74
N VAL A 88 0.72 7.16 18.12
CA VAL A 88 0.32 6.76 19.47
C VAL A 88 -0.59 5.54 19.41
N LEU A 89 -0.52 4.70 20.43
CA LEU A 89 -1.41 3.55 20.62
C LEU A 89 -2.38 3.91 21.74
N LEU A 90 -3.68 3.88 21.45
CA LEU A 90 -4.73 4.29 22.36
C LEU A 90 -5.84 3.24 22.42
N SER A 91 -6.57 3.24 23.51
CA SER A 91 -7.74 2.42 23.77
C SER A 91 -8.93 3.30 24.17
N GLY A 92 -10.10 2.71 24.40
CA GLY A 92 -11.25 3.40 24.97
C GLY A 92 -11.22 3.48 26.50
N ARG A 93 -10.11 3.08 27.13
CA ARG A 93 -9.97 3.07 28.58
C ARG A 93 -9.74 4.47 29.16
N PRO A 94 -10.08 4.71 30.44
CA PRO A 94 -9.97 6.04 31.05
C PRO A 94 -8.56 6.64 31.00
N GLU A 95 -7.52 5.82 31.09
CA GLU A 95 -6.12 6.26 31.01
C GLU A 95 -5.78 7.00 29.71
N ASP A 96 -6.45 6.67 28.61
CA ASP A 96 -6.20 7.27 27.29
C ASP A 96 -7.11 8.48 27.00
N SER A 97 -8.05 8.81 27.89
CA SER A 97 -9.09 9.82 27.66
C SER A 97 -8.51 11.21 27.35
N GLU A 98 -7.45 11.63 28.04
CA GLU A 98 -6.80 12.93 27.80
C GLU A 98 -6.16 12.97 26.41
N THR A 99 -5.42 11.92 26.04
CA THR A 99 -4.76 11.82 24.73
C THR A 99 -5.79 11.70 23.61
N LEU A 100 -6.85 10.91 23.81
CA LEU A 100 -7.99 10.85 22.89
C LEU A 100 -8.58 12.24 22.66
N HIS A 101 -8.86 13.01 23.71
CA HIS A 101 -9.38 14.38 23.55
C HIS A 101 -8.45 15.26 22.70
N LYS A 102 -7.13 15.14 22.86
CA LYS A 102 -6.14 15.91 22.09
C LYS A 102 -6.07 15.53 20.61
N VAL A 103 -6.27 14.26 20.27
CA VAL A 103 -6.15 13.79 18.87
C VAL A 103 -7.47 13.88 18.09
N MET A 104 -8.62 14.00 18.78
CA MET A 104 -9.92 14.19 18.13
C MET A 104 -9.97 15.53 17.38
N TYR A 105 -10.65 15.56 16.24
CA TYR A 105 -10.77 16.75 15.38
C TYR A 105 -9.44 17.24 14.78
N THR A 106 -8.36 16.47 14.90
CA THR A 106 -7.07 16.76 14.27
C THR A 106 -6.95 16.11 12.90
N TRP A 107 -5.93 16.49 12.13
CA TRP A 107 -5.63 15.86 10.84
C TRP A 107 -4.88 14.54 11.02
N ALA A 108 -5.58 13.56 11.59
CA ALA A 108 -5.10 12.23 11.89
C ALA A 108 -6.12 11.15 11.51
N VAL A 109 -5.67 9.91 11.48
CA VAL A 109 -6.51 8.71 11.34
C VAL A 109 -6.30 7.81 12.55
N ALA A 110 -7.40 7.32 13.12
CA ALA A 110 -7.38 6.20 14.06
C ALA A 110 -7.59 4.91 13.28
N GLN A 111 -6.57 4.07 13.21
CA GLN A 111 -6.58 2.77 12.53
C GLN A 111 -6.58 1.66 13.57
N LYS A 112 -7.43 0.65 13.40
CA LYS A 112 -7.44 -0.50 14.30
C LYS A 112 -6.08 -1.18 14.34
N TYR A 113 -5.58 -1.44 15.53
CA TYR A 113 -4.31 -2.12 15.71
C TYR A 113 -4.47 -3.63 15.49
N ILE A 114 -3.52 -4.24 14.77
CA ILE A 114 -3.48 -5.70 14.62
C ILE A 114 -2.84 -6.29 15.89
N GLU A 115 -3.70 -6.63 16.83
CA GLU A 115 -3.35 -7.22 18.14
C GLU A 115 -2.90 -8.68 18.03
N LYS A 116 -3.41 -9.41 17.03
CA LYS A 116 -3.04 -10.81 16.74
C LYS A 116 -2.43 -10.92 15.34
N PRO A 117 -1.18 -10.46 15.13
CA PRO A 117 -0.49 -10.62 13.86
C PRO A 117 -0.05 -12.08 13.67
N TYR A 118 0.25 -12.48 12.43
CA TYR A 118 0.90 -13.76 12.18
C TYR A 118 2.32 -13.75 12.78
N LEU A 119 2.56 -14.62 13.76
CA LEU A 119 3.85 -14.75 14.45
C LEU A 119 4.64 -16.00 14.05
N GLY A 120 4.08 -16.86 13.19
CA GLY A 120 4.73 -18.11 12.79
C GLY A 120 6.09 -17.91 12.11
N PHE A 121 6.34 -16.71 11.57
CA PHE A 121 7.62 -16.34 10.95
C PHE A 121 8.63 -15.76 11.94
N GLY A 122 8.95 -16.53 12.99
CA GLY A 122 10.01 -16.23 13.96
C GLY A 122 9.58 -15.48 15.21
N GLU A 123 8.30 -15.51 15.60
CA GLU A 123 7.74 -14.87 16.82
C GLU A 123 7.81 -13.34 16.85
N ARG A 124 7.96 -12.71 15.68
CA ARG A 124 8.11 -11.25 15.55
C ARG A 124 7.08 -10.70 14.57
N LYS A 125 6.62 -9.47 14.80
CA LYS A 125 5.78 -8.76 13.82
C LYS A 125 6.59 -8.48 12.55
N PHE A 126 5.92 -8.51 11.42
CA PHE A 126 6.48 -8.08 10.15
C PHE A 126 5.40 -7.45 9.27
N HIS A 127 5.81 -6.64 8.30
CA HIS A 127 4.97 -6.25 7.18
C HIS A 127 5.69 -6.54 5.87
N MET A 128 4.90 -6.85 4.84
CA MET A 128 5.36 -6.99 3.47
C MET A 128 5.35 -5.63 2.78
N ARG A 129 6.39 -5.33 2.02
CA ARG A 129 6.43 -4.25 1.04
C ARG A 129 6.32 -4.86 -0.34
N LEU A 130 5.21 -4.56 -1.00
CA LEU A 130 4.90 -5.00 -2.35
C LEU A 130 5.08 -3.82 -3.31
N TYR A 131 5.57 -4.10 -4.52
CA TYR A 131 5.69 -3.08 -5.57
C TYR A 131 4.58 -3.26 -6.59
N VAL A 132 3.82 -2.19 -6.83
CA VAL A 132 2.75 -2.18 -7.83
C VAL A 132 3.09 -1.16 -8.91
N LEU A 133 3.00 -1.58 -10.17
CA LEU A 133 3.12 -0.74 -11.36
C LEU A 133 1.73 -0.55 -11.97
N VAL A 134 1.29 0.69 -12.13
CA VAL A 134 0.10 1.03 -12.91
C VAL A 134 0.52 1.70 -14.19
N THR A 135 0.34 0.99 -15.31
CA THR A 135 0.79 1.45 -16.63
C THR A 135 -0.22 2.34 -17.35
N SER A 136 -1.49 2.28 -16.93
CA SER A 136 -2.59 3.11 -17.44
C SER A 136 -3.74 3.12 -16.45
N TRP A 137 -4.42 4.25 -16.33
CA TRP A 137 -5.66 4.41 -15.57
C TRP A 137 -6.91 4.52 -16.45
N HIS A 138 -6.78 4.79 -17.75
CA HIS A 138 -7.91 4.87 -18.70
C HIS A 138 -8.54 3.50 -18.95
N SER A 139 -7.68 2.50 -19.18
CA SER A 139 -8.01 1.08 -19.16
C SER A 139 -7.08 0.52 -18.09
N PRO A 140 -7.56 0.37 -16.83
CA PRO A 140 -6.70 0.06 -15.69
C PRO A 140 -5.83 -1.15 -15.99
N ALA A 141 -4.52 -0.91 -15.99
CA ALA A 141 -3.53 -1.93 -16.27
C ALA A 141 -2.55 -1.96 -15.09
N VAL A 142 -2.89 -2.80 -14.11
CA VAL A 142 -2.26 -2.85 -12.78
C VAL A 142 -1.48 -4.15 -12.65
N PHE A 143 -0.21 -4.04 -12.24
CA PHE A 143 0.73 -5.13 -12.18
C PHE A 143 1.39 -5.19 -10.80
N LEU A 144 1.29 -6.32 -10.11
CA LEU A 144 2.02 -6.61 -8.88
C LEU A 144 3.36 -7.27 -9.24
N PHE A 145 4.47 -6.68 -8.81
CA PHE A 145 5.78 -7.34 -8.92
C PHE A 145 5.82 -8.56 -8.00
N ASN A 146 6.28 -9.70 -8.51
CA ASN A 146 6.23 -10.96 -7.76
C ASN A 146 7.27 -11.05 -6.64
N GLU A 147 8.25 -10.14 -6.64
CA GLU A 147 9.23 -9.98 -5.56
C GLU A 147 8.92 -8.74 -4.70
N GLY A 148 9.49 -8.72 -3.50
CA GLY A 148 9.31 -7.63 -2.55
C GLY A 148 10.12 -7.86 -1.30
N PHE A 149 9.77 -7.13 -0.23
CA PHE A 149 10.46 -7.25 1.05
C PHE A 149 9.52 -7.68 2.16
N VAL A 150 10.09 -8.36 3.15
CA VAL A 150 9.49 -8.53 4.47
C VAL A 150 10.34 -7.75 5.45
N PHE A 151 9.75 -6.74 6.07
CA PHE A 151 10.36 -5.97 7.14
C PHE A 151 9.91 -6.56 8.46
N ARG A 152 10.80 -7.29 9.13
CA ARG A 152 10.53 -7.99 10.39
C ARG A 152 11.16 -7.23 11.55
N SER A 153 10.43 -7.02 12.65
CA SER A 153 10.98 -6.46 13.89
C SER A 153 12.14 -7.33 14.37
N ARG A 154 13.15 -6.76 15.03
CA ARG A 154 14.18 -7.53 15.75
C ARG A 154 13.71 -8.02 17.13
N HIS A 155 12.58 -7.51 17.61
CA HIS A 155 12.01 -7.88 18.89
C HIS A 155 10.87 -8.89 18.75
N LYS A 156 10.76 -9.80 19.72
CA LYS A 156 9.57 -10.66 19.84
C LYS A 156 8.34 -9.83 20.14
N TYR A 157 7.20 -10.24 19.59
CA TYR A 157 5.94 -9.58 19.88
C TYR A 157 5.33 -10.14 21.16
N ASP A 158 4.91 -9.25 22.05
CA ASP A 158 4.18 -9.58 23.26
C ASP A 158 2.81 -8.93 23.23
N ALA A 159 1.77 -9.73 23.04
CA ALA A 159 0.38 -9.28 22.99
C ALA A 159 -0.11 -8.74 24.35
N SER A 160 0.52 -9.12 25.47
CA SER A 160 0.16 -8.62 26.80
C SER A 160 0.72 -7.22 27.09
N SER A 161 1.76 -6.80 26.35
CA SER A 161 2.38 -5.48 26.50
C SER A 161 2.66 -4.80 25.15
N PRO A 162 1.65 -4.49 24.32
CA PRO A 162 1.87 -3.81 23.03
C PRO A 162 2.58 -2.46 23.18
N SER A 163 3.50 -2.14 22.27
CA SER A 163 4.32 -0.93 22.34
C SER A 163 4.55 -0.33 20.97
N VAL A 164 4.26 0.96 20.80
CA VAL A 164 4.56 1.67 19.53
C VAL A 164 6.03 1.55 19.16
N LYS A 165 6.94 1.77 20.12
CA LYS A 165 8.39 1.77 19.87
C LYS A 165 8.90 0.44 19.31
N ARG A 166 8.34 -0.68 19.78
CA ARG A 166 8.80 -2.03 19.44
C ARG A 166 8.00 -2.66 18.29
N ASP A 167 6.71 -2.38 18.23
CA ASP A 167 5.75 -3.13 17.43
C ASP A 167 5.26 -2.33 16.20
N VAL A 168 5.63 -1.04 16.11
CA VAL A 168 5.33 -0.15 14.98
C VAL A 168 6.63 0.40 14.41
N PHE A 169 7.00 -0.09 13.24
CA PHE A 169 8.31 0.19 12.65
C PHE A 169 8.19 0.44 11.15
N SER A 170 9.10 1.26 10.62
CA SER A 170 9.23 1.53 9.20
C SER A 170 10.41 0.76 8.59
N ALA A 171 10.45 0.67 7.27
CA ALA A 171 11.53 0.02 6.51
C ALA A 171 12.93 0.58 6.78
N VAL A 172 13.04 1.81 7.32
CA VAL A 172 14.31 2.50 7.60
C VAL A 172 14.73 2.41 9.07
N SER A 173 13.98 1.68 9.90
CA SER A 173 14.34 1.49 11.31
C SER A 173 15.55 0.56 11.46
N ALA A 174 16.50 0.92 12.31
CA ALA A 174 17.64 0.06 12.65
C ALA A 174 17.23 -1.25 13.32
N ASP A 175 16.08 -1.24 14.01
CA ASP A 175 15.52 -2.40 14.72
C ASP A 175 14.67 -3.31 13.82
N VAL A 176 14.89 -3.23 12.50
CA VAL A 176 14.21 -4.05 11.50
C VAL A 176 15.23 -4.89 10.73
N GLU A 177 14.81 -6.09 10.40
CA GLU A 177 15.48 -7.01 9.49
C GLU A 177 14.75 -6.97 8.14
N SER A 178 15.50 -6.75 7.06
CA SER A 178 14.97 -6.71 5.69
C SER A 178 15.21 -8.05 5.01
N LEU A 179 14.15 -8.82 4.80
CA LEU A 179 14.18 -10.13 4.16
C LEU A 179 13.54 -10.07 2.77
N ALA A 180 13.88 -11.02 1.91
CA ALA A 180 13.19 -11.19 0.64
C ALA A 180 11.78 -11.74 0.88
N LEU A 181 10.80 -11.29 0.10
CA LEU A 181 9.42 -11.80 0.18
C LEU A 181 9.35 -13.31 -0.07
N ALA A 182 10.22 -13.84 -0.94
CA ALA A 182 10.34 -15.27 -1.21
C ALA A 182 10.58 -16.11 0.07
N SER A 183 11.32 -15.58 1.06
CA SER A 183 11.56 -16.28 2.32
C SER A 183 10.29 -16.47 3.15
N LEU A 184 9.30 -15.57 3.03
CA LEU A 184 8.00 -15.76 3.66
C LEU A 184 7.17 -16.83 2.92
N TRP A 185 7.23 -16.85 1.59
CA TRP A 185 6.54 -17.88 0.79
C TRP A 185 7.10 -19.28 1.03
N GLU A 186 8.42 -19.41 1.10
CA GLU A 186 9.07 -20.66 1.48
C GLU A 186 8.61 -21.13 2.87
N HIS A 187 8.55 -20.21 3.85
CA HIS A 187 8.07 -20.52 5.19
C HIS A 187 6.59 -20.92 5.25
N LEU A 188 5.72 -20.27 4.46
CA LEU A 188 4.29 -20.58 4.44
C LEU A 188 4.00 -21.92 3.75
N GLY A 189 4.88 -22.37 2.85
CA GLY A 189 4.78 -23.64 2.14
C GLY A 189 3.48 -23.72 1.34
N GLU A 190 2.71 -24.79 1.55
CA GLU A 190 1.43 -25.03 0.87
C GLU A 190 0.41 -23.90 1.06
N ARG A 191 0.48 -23.17 2.18
CA ARG A 191 -0.43 -22.05 2.49
C ARG A 191 -0.19 -20.81 1.63
N THR A 192 0.94 -20.73 0.92
CA THR A 192 1.29 -19.59 0.07
C THR A 192 0.23 -19.30 -0.96
N THR A 193 -0.35 -20.33 -1.59
CA THR A 193 -1.37 -20.17 -2.63
C THR A 193 -2.59 -19.43 -2.10
N ASP A 194 -3.13 -19.84 -0.96
CA ASP A 194 -4.32 -19.22 -0.35
C ASP A 194 -4.05 -17.78 0.10
N VAL A 195 -2.89 -17.54 0.71
CA VAL A 195 -2.48 -16.20 1.15
C VAL A 195 -2.28 -15.28 -0.05
N TRP A 196 -1.65 -15.78 -1.12
CA TRP A 196 -1.45 -15.03 -2.37
C TRP A 196 -2.79 -14.66 -3.02
N GLN A 197 -3.75 -15.59 -3.10
CA GLN A 197 -5.08 -15.32 -3.63
C GLN A 197 -5.82 -14.25 -2.82
N ARG A 198 -5.78 -14.32 -1.48
CA ARG A 198 -6.38 -13.27 -0.63
C ARG A 198 -5.68 -11.92 -0.81
N LEU A 199 -4.36 -11.94 -0.96
CA LEU A 199 -3.54 -10.74 -1.13
C LEU A 199 -3.86 -10.04 -2.45
N THR A 200 -3.82 -10.75 -3.57
CA THR A 200 -4.11 -10.19 -4.90
C THR A 200 -5.53 -9.65 -4.95
N ARG A 201 -6.48 -10.36 -4.34
CA ARG A 201 -7.86 -9.90 -4.23
C ARG A 201 -7.99 -8.56 -3.50
N VAL A 202 -7.40 -8.42 -2.30
CA VAL A 202 -7.43 -7.16 -1.54
C VAL A 202 -6.77 -6.01 -2.33
N LEU A 203 -5.73 -6.30 -3.10
CA LEU A 203 -5.09 -5.30 -3.98
C LEU A 203 -5.98 -4.91 -5.16
N VAL A 204 -6.65 -5.86 -5.82
CA VAL A 204 -7.61 -5.60 -6.91
C VAL A 204 -8.76 -4.73 -6.42
N GLU A 205 -9.39 -5.12 -5.31
CA GLU A 205 -10.49 -4.36 -4.70
C GLU A 205 -10.05 -2.93 -4.33
N THR A 206 -8.82 -2.78 -3.83
CA THR A 206 -8.27 -1.48 -3.43
C THR A 206 -7.84 -0.60 -4.61
N LEU A 207 -7.35 -1.18 -5.71
CA LEU A 207 -6.84 -0.42 -6.86
C LEU A 207 -7.85 -0.31 -7.99
N SER A 208 -9.03 -0.93 -7.83
CA SER A 208 -10.14 -0.84 -8.78
C SER A 208 -10.60 0.61 -8.97
N THR A 209 -10.79 1.00 -10.23
CA THR A 209 -11.36 2.30 -10.60
C THR A 209 -12.89 2.35 -10.50
N SER A 210 -13.54 1.29 -10.00
CA SER A 210 -15.00 1.28 -9.75
C SER A 210 -15.45 2.32 -8.72
N LEU A 211 -14.55 2.80 -7.87
CA LEU A 211 -14.79 3.83 -6.86
C LEU A 211 -14.21 5.17 -7.31
N ALA A 212 -14.88 5.84 -8.26
CA ALA A 212 -14.40 7.06 -8.91
C ALA A 212 -14.00 8.18 -7.94
N GLU A 213 -14.61 8.25 -6.76
CA GLU A 213 -14.34 9.27 -5.73
C GLU A 213 -12.99 9.11 -5.03
N SER A 214 -12.25 8.04 -5.31
CA SER A 214 -10.85 7.84 -4.89
C SER A 214 -9.86 8.23 -5.98
N PHE A 215 -10.35 8.66 -7.13
CA PHE A 215 -9.55 9.03 -8.28
C PHE A 215 -9.76 10.50 -8.65
N GLY A 216 -8.80 11.07 -9.36
CA GLY A 216 -8.95 12.40 -9.94
C GLY A 216 -9.98 12.41 -11.08
N PRO A 217 -10.38 13.60 -11.55
CA PRO A 217 -11.18 13.73 -12.77
C PRO A 217 -10.45 13.11 -13.97
N THR A 218 -11.16 12.32 -14.78
CA THR A 218 -10.59 11.64 -15.97
C THR A 218 -10.05 12.63 -16.98
N GLU A 219 -10.61 13.84 -17.04
CA GLU A 219 -10.15 14.95 -17.88
C GLU A 219 -8.69 15.31 -17.57
N ARG A 220 -8.23 15.13 -16.32
CA ARG A 220 -6.82 15.34 -15.96
C ARG A 220 -5.89 14.34 -16.63
N LEU A 221 -6.37 13.17 -17.02
CA LEU A 221 -5.58 12.18 -17.76
C LEU A 221 -5.65 12.47 -19.27
N GLU A 222 -6.82 12.83 -19.79
CA GLU A 222 -7.07 13.07 -21.22
C GLU A 222 -6.44 14.37 -21.75
N GLN A 223 -6.39 15.42 -20.92
CA GLN A 223 -5.90 16.75 -21.33
C GLN A 223 -4.36 16.88 -21.25
N ARG A 224 -3.64 15.78 -21.01
CA ARG A 224 -2.17 15.80 -20.92
C ARG A 224 -1.53 15.65 -22.30
N SER A 225 -0.47 16.41 -22.54
CA SER A 225 0.43 16.19 -23.67
C SER A 225 1.40 15.01 -23.46
N TYR A 226 1.14 14.16 -22.47
CA TYR A 226 1.97 13.04 -22.06
C TYR A 226 1.12 11.91 -21.47
N ALA A 227 1.55 10.68 -21.67
CA ALA A 227 1.05 9.54 -20.90
C ALA A 227 1.80 9.47 -19.56
N CYS A 228 1.20 8.81 -18.58
CA CYS A 228 1.80 8.63 -17.28
C CYS A 228 1.61 7.21 -16.76
N PHE A 229 2.44 6.84 -15.79
CA PHE A 229 2.34 5.59 -15.05
C PHE A 229 2.66 5.85 -13.58
N ASP A 230 2.20 4.98 -12.69
CA ASP A 230 2.49 5.08 -11.26
C ASP A 230 3.27 3.87 -10.77
N ILE A 231 4.13 4.11 -9.78
CA ILE A 231 4.77 3.07 -8.98
C ILE A 231 4.34 3.30 -7.52
N PHE A 232 3.76 2.26 -6.92
CA PHE A 232 3.38 2.26 -5.51
C PHE A 232 4.18 1.23 -4.72
N GLY A 233 4.49 1.57 -3.47
CA GLY A 233 4.88 0.61 -2.45
C GLY A 233 3.72 0.35 -1.52
N VAL A 234 3.16 -0.86 -1.53
CA VAL A 234 2.03 -1.23 -0.66
C VAL A 234 2.55 -1.98 0.55
N ASP A 235 2.26 -1.46 1.74
CA ASP A 235 2.60 -2.09 3.00
C ASP A 235 1.42 -2.96 3.46
N VAL A 236 1.66 -4.26 3.66
CA VAL A 236 0.62 -5.24 4.02
C VAL A 236 1.07 -6.07 5.22
N MET A 237 0.17 -6.31 6.17
CA MET A 237 0.43 -7.20 7.31
C MET A 237 -0.57 -8.34 7.33
N LEU A 238 -0.14 -9.51 7.81
CA LEU A 238 -0.99 -10.68 8.03
C LEU A 238 -1.44 -10.76 9.49
N ASP A 239 -2.71 -11.08 9.73
CA ASP A 239 -3.17 -11.50 11.06
C ASP A 239 -2.85 -12.99 11.35
N ASP A 240 -3.20 -13.46 12.54
CA ASP A 240 -3.04 -14.85 12.99
C ASP A 240 -3.81 -15.88 12.16
N HIS A 241 -4.76 -15.44 11.34
CA HIS A 241 -5.48 -16.25 10.35
C HIS A 241 -4.91 -16.14 8.93
N LEU A 242 -3.75 -15.50 8.78
CA LEU A 242 -3.12 -15.22 7.48
C LEU A 242 -4.03 -14.38 6.55
N GLN A 243 -4.87 -13.51 7.11
CA GLN A 243 -5.63 -12.52 6.36
C GLN A 243 -4.75 -11.30 6.08
N PRO A 244 -4.59 -10.89 4.82
CA PRO A 244 -3.84 -9.68 4.48
C PRO A 244 -4.63 -8.40 4.74
N PHE A 245 -3.96 -7.42 5.33
CA PHE A 245 -4.46 -6.08 5.59
C PHE A 245 -3.52 -5.03 5.03
N ILE A 246 -4.00 -4.19 4.11
CA ILE A 246 -3.26 -3.02 3.64
C ILE A 246 -3.13 -2.01 4.78
N LEU A 247 -1.89 -1.66 5.09
CA LEU A 247 -1.55 -0.64 6.08
C LEU A 247 -1.45 0.73 5.43
N GLU A 248 -0.67 0.83 4.34
CA GLU A 248 -0.30 2.07 3.66
C GLU A 248 -0.07 1.81 2.16
N VAL A 249 -0.35 2.81 1.32
CA VAL A 249 0.00 2.83 -0.10
C VAL A 249 0.90 4.04 -0.35
N ASN A 250 2.19 3.80 -0.55
CA ASN A 250 3.19 4.86 -0.69
C ASN A 250 3.37 5.23 -2.15
N THR A 251 3.26 6.52 -2.45
CA THR A 251 3.68 7.10 -3.74
C THR A 251 5.21 7.26 -3.75
N GLY A 252 5.87 6.84 -4.83
CA GLY A 252 7.34 6.94 -4.94
C GLY A 252 8.07 6.13 -3.86
N PRO A 253 7.89 4.79 -3.80
CA PRO A 253 8.57 3.97 -2.82
C PRO A 253 10.09 4.10 -2.92
N ASN A 254 10.80 3.92 -1.81
CA ASN A 254 12.26 3.99 -1.80
C ASN A 254 12.86 2.84 -2.66
N LEU A 255 13.40 3.22 -3.81
CA LEU A 255 14.16 2.37 -4.74
C LEU A 255 15.65 2.73 -4.77
N TRP A 256 16.09 3.65 -3.91
CA TRP A 256 17.48 4.05 -3.78
C TRP A 256 18.34 2.89 -3.24
N LEU A 257 19.58 2.83 -3.71
CA LEU A 257 20.63 1.96 -3.22
C LEU A 257 21.83 2.82 -2.82
N ASP A 258 22.41 2.50 -1.67
CA ASP A 258 23.62 3.12 -1.13
C ASP A 258 24.54 2.03 -0.55
N ASP A 259 25.69 2.43 -0.03
CA ASP A 259 26.70 1.54 0.53
C ASP A 259 26.20 0.70 1.73
N THR A 260 25.06 1.07 2.32
CA THR A 260 24.43 0.34 3.42
C THR A 260 23.37 -0.65 2.97
N SER A 261 23.02 -0.62 1.68
CA SER A 261 22.00 -1.49 1.10
C SER A 261 22.49 -2.94 1.02
N THR A 262 21.64 -3.88 1.42
CA THR A 262 22.00 -5.30 1.38
C THR A 262 21.99 -5.83 -0.06
N ALA A 263 22.70 -6.93 -0.31
CA ALA A 263 22.69 -7.60 -1.62
C ALA A 263 21.25 -7.94 -2.07
N ASN A 264 20.40 -8.42 -1.16
CA ASN A 264 18.98 -8.69 -1.44
C ASN A 264 18.23 -7.41 -1.87
N GLN A 265 18.51 -6.27 -1.23
CA GLN A 265 17.89 -5.00 -1.63
C GLN A 265 18.32 -4.59 -3.03
N ALA A 266 19.61 -4.73 -3.36
CA ALA A 266 20.13 -4.43 -4.68
C ALA A 266 19.51 -5.33 -5.76
N THR A 267 19.41 -6.65 -5.52
CA THR A 267 18.82 -7.61 -6.44
C THR A 267 17.34 -7.31 -6.71
N ILE A 268 16.52 -7.19 -5.67
CA ILE A 268 15.07 -7.04 -5.81
C ILE A 268 14.72 -5.67 -6.41
N LYS A 269 15.30 -4.57 -5.89
CA LYS A 269 15.06 -3.22 -6.43
C LYS A 269 15.59 -3.09 -7.85
N GLY A 270 16.78 -3.65 -8.13
CA GLY A 270 17.38 -3.65 -9.45
C GLY A 270 16.52 -4.38 -10.47
N ALA A 271 16.03 -5.58 -10.15
CA ALA A 271 15.14 -6.35 -11.02
C ALA A 271 13.82 -5.61 -11.30
N PHE A 272 13.23 -4.97 -10.29
CA PHE A 272 12.04 -4.14 -10.45
C PHE A 272 12.28 -2.96 -11.39
N VAL A 273 13.29 -2.14 -11.11
CA VAL A 273 13.63 -0.95 -11.92
C VAL A 273 13.96 -1.35 -13.35
N HIS A 274 14.73 -2.43 -13.54
CA HIS A 274 15.10 -2.92 -14.87
C HIS A 274 13.86 -3.27 -15.72
N GLN A 275 12.89 -4.01 -15.17
CA GLN A 275 11.68 -4.34 -15.92
C GLN A 275 10.78 -3.15 -16.20
N VAL A 276 10.66 -2.20 -15.26
CA VAL A 276 9.91 -0.96 -15.49
C VAL A 276 10.56 -0.13 -16.60
N VAL A 277 11.90 -0.03 -16.63
CA VAL A 277 12.63 0.69 -17.68
C VAL A 277 12.47 -0.02 -19.03
N LEU A 278 12.57 -1.35 -19.09
CA LEU A 278 12.34 -2.11 -20.32
C LEU A 278 10.92 -1.92 -20.86
N TRP A 279 9.91 -2.01 -19.98
CA TRP A 279 8.52 -1.74 -20.33
C TRP A 279 8.35 -0.32 -20.88
N ALA A 280 8.90 0.69 -20.19
CA ALA A 280 8.81 2.08 -20.60
C ALA A 280 9.51 2.34 -21.95
N HIS A 281 10.67 1.70 -22.18
CA HIS A 281 11.38 1.75 -23.45
C HIS A 281 10.54 1.19 -24.60
N GLU A 282 10.00 -0.03 -24.44
CA GLU A 282 9.16 -0.64 -25.48
C GLU A 282 7.87 0.15 -25.73
N TRP A 283 7.27 0.71 -24.68
CA TRP A 283 6.10 1.57 -24.79
C TRP A 283 6.40 2.83 -25.62
N LEU A 284 7.55 3.48 -25.39
CA LEU A 284 7.98 4.67 -26.13
C LEU A 284 8.36 4.35 -27.58
N SER A 285 9.04 3.23 -27.81
CA SER A 285 9.50 2.79 -29.14
C SER A 285 8.34 2.41 -30.08
N ARG A 286 7.17 2.05 -29.53
CA ARG A 286 6.02 1.55 -30.30
C ARG A 286 4.79 2.46 -30.27
N HIS A 287 4.89 3.64 -29.67
CA HIS A 287 3.75 4.53 -29.48
C HIS A 287 3.13 4.97 -30.82
N GLY A 288 1.81 4.81 -30.98
CA GLY A 288 1.06 5.11 -32.21
C GLY A 288 0.39 3.92 -32.91
N SER A 289 0.59 2.69 -32.43
CA SER A 289 -0.20 1.53 -32.86
C SER A 289 -1.12 1.03 -31.74
N ASN A 290 -2.40 0.75 -32.03
CA ASN A 290 -3.36 0.20 -31.05
C ASN A 290 -2.92 -1.14 -30.42
N GLN A 291 -1.86 -1.78 -30.94
CA GLN A 291 -1.26 -3.01 -30.41
C GLN A 291 -0.07 -2.77 -29.45
N ALA A 292 0.41 -1.53 -29.30
CA ALA A 292 1.64 -1.21 -28.57
C ALA A 292 1.55 -1.47 -27.05
N SER A 293 0.39 -1.19 -26.44
CA SER A 293 0.18 -1.36 -25.00
C SER A 293 0.23 -2.84 -24.58
N GLY A 294 -0.49 -3.70 -25.30
CA GLY A 294 -0.53 -5.13 -25.02
C GLY A 294 0.82 -5.84 -25.22
N TRP A 295 1.66 -5.35 -26.15
CA TRP A 295 3.00 -5.89 -26.35
C TRP A 295 3.98 -5.45 -25.26
N ALA A 296 3.93 -4.17 -24.86
CA ALA A 296 4.75 -3.67 -23.75
C ALA A 296 4.44 -4.44 -22.45
N HIS A 297 3.18 -4.79 -22.20
CA HIS A 297 2.81 -5.60 -21.03
C HIS A 297 3.44 -7.01 -21.03
N LYS A 298 3.78 -7.58 -22.19
CA LYS A 298 4.50 -8.87 -22.26
C LYS A 298 5.94 -8.79 -21.73
N MET A 299 6.51 -7.59 -21.61
CA MET A 299 7.85 -7.40 -21.05
C MET A 299 7.87 -7.41 -19.52
N LEU A 300 6.70 -7.30 -18.88
CA LEU A 300 6.54 -7.38 -17.43
C LEU A 300 6.52 -8.85 -16.98
N LEU A 301 7.63 -9.55 -17.21
CA LEU A 301 7.75 -11.00 -17.04
C LEU A 301 7.65 -11.46 -15.58
N ASN A 302 8.10 -10.64 -14.62
CA ASN A 302 8.04 -10.95 -13.19
C ASN A 302 6.91 -10.19 -12.48
N PHE A 303 5.79 -10.02 -13.18
CA PHE A 303 4.61 -9.35 -12.65
C PHE A 303 3.39 -10.24 -12.79
N THR A 304 2.54 -10.19 -11.76
CA THR A 304 1.17 -10.68 -11.80
C THR A 304 0.26 -9.52 -12.21
N ARG A 305 -0.49 -9.69 -13.30
CA ARG A 305 -1.50 -8.69 -13.72
C ARG A 305 -2.73 -8.81 -12.81
N LEU A 306 -3.13 -7.68 -12.22
CA LEU A 306 -4.29 -7.54 -11.34
C LEU A 306 -5.53 -7.00 -12.07
N ALA A 307 -5.32 -6.10 -13.05
CA ALA A 307 -6.35 -5.55 -13.93
C ALA A 307 -5.74 -5.31 -15.33
#